data_AF-A0AAJ0T9X3-F1
#
_entry.id   AF-A0AAJ0T9X3-F1
#
_cell.length_a   1.000
_cell.length_b   1.000
_cell.length_c   1.000
_cell.angle_alpha   90.00
_cell.angle_beta   90.00
_cell.angle_gamma   90.00
#
_symmetry.space_group_name_H-M   'P 1'
#
loop_
_entity.id
_entity.type
_entity.pdbx_description
1 polymer ?
#
loop_
_entity_poly.entity_id
_entity_poly.type
_entity_poly.pdbx_seq_one_letter_code
_entity_poly.pdbx_strand_id
1 'polypeptide(L)' 'MDVFTSEKRKTSSLTYPFTVSIDDRGRISLPAEIRRTLGLQKGETLLLCLITSENAIMLKKGEAK' A
#
# COMPACT_ATOMS: atom_id res chain seq x y z
N MET A 1 31.92 -13.46 12.85
CA MET A 1 31.02 -14.61 13.09
C MET A 1 30.15 -14.25 14.26
N ASP A 2 28.88 -14.58 14.09
CA ASP A 2 27.70 -14.38 14.94
C ASP A 2 27.15 -12.93 15.05
N VAL A 3 26.06 -12.50 14.40
CA VAL A 3 24.69 -13.04 14.21
C VAL A 3 23.76 -12.53 15.31
N PHE A 4 22.76 -11.74 14.86
CA PHE A 4 21.43 -11.55 15.44
C PHE A 4 21.30 -10.59 16.65
N THR A 5 20.24 -9.80 16.82
CA THR A 5 19.08 -9.42 16.01
C THR A 5 18.38 -8.30 16.79
N SER A 6 17.49 -7.60 16.09
CA SER A 6 16.24 -7.09 16.64
C SER A 6 16.36 -5.85 17.51
N GLU A 7 15.87 -4.74 16.96
CA GLU A 7 14.85 -4.00 17.68
C GLU A 7 13.75 -3.54 16.72
N LYS A 8 12.68 -4.33 16.76
CA LYS A 8 11.31 -4.04 16.31
C LYS A 8 11.04 -2.53 16.25
N ARG A 9 10.92 -1.97 15.04
CA ARG A 9 10.12 -0.76 14.88
C ARG A 9 8.65 -1.12 15.12
N LYS A 10 8.22 -0.91 16.35
CA LYS A 10 6.83 -0.58 16.68
C LYS A 10 6.44 0.59 15.78
N THR A 11 5.64 0.33 14.74
CA THR A 11 4.81 1.37 14.13
C THR A 11 3.37 0.98 14.42
N SER A 12 2.95 1.31 15.63
CA SER A 12 1.53 1.42 15.96
C SER A 12 0.94 2.53 15.09
N SER A 13 0.20 2.18 14.05
CA SER A 13 -0.75 3.11 13.44
C SER A 13 -1.80 2.31 12.69
N LEU A 14 -2.84 1.88 13.42
CA LEU A 14 -4.09 1.51 12.76
C LEU A 14 -4.56 2.77 12.02
N THR A 15 -4.27 2.81 10.73
CA THR A 15 -4.63 3.90 9.84
C THR A 15 -6.07 3.62 9.41
N TYR A 16 -6.95 4.60 9.61
CA TYR A 16 -8.39 4.52 9.35
C TYR A 16 -8.72 3.66 8.11
N PRO A 17 -9.49 2.56 8.26
CA PRO A 17 -9.85 1.73 7.12
C PRO A 17 -10.80 2.51 6.21
N PHE A 18 -10.56 2.42 4.90
CA PHE A 18 -11.46 2.94 3.88
C PHE A 18 -12.14 1.77 3.19
N THR A 19 -13.47 1.79 3.15
CA THR A 19 -14.23 0.91 2.27
C THR A 19 -14.41 1.61 0.93
N VAL A 20 -13.97 0.96 -0.14
CA VAL A 20 -14.16 1.42 -1.52
C VAL A 20 -14.74 0.29 -2.34
N SER A 21 -15.55 0.61 -3.35
CA SER A 21 -16.05 -0.36 -4.32
C SER A 21 -15.18 -0.36 -5.58
N ILE A 22 -15.16 -1.51 -6.26
CA ILE A 22 -14.60 -1.64 -7.59
C ILE A 22 -15.65 -1.13 -8.59
N ASP A 23 -15.24 -0.26 -9.52
CA ASP A 23 -16.12 0.24 -10.58
C ASP A 23 -16.37 -0.80 -11.69
N ASP A 24 -17.20 -0.44 -12.67
CA ASP A 24 -17.55 -1.26 -13.83
C ASP A 24 -16.33 -1.66 -14.70
N ARG A 25 -15.21 -0.98 -14.53
CA ARG A 25 -13.96 -1.20 -15.27
C ARG A 25 -12.89 -1.88 -14.43
N GLY A 26 -13.23 -2.38 -13.24
CA GLY A 26 -12.28 -3.09 -12.38
C GLY A 26 -11.31 -2.18 -11.61
N ARG A 27 -11.62 -0.88 -11.46
CA ARG A 27 -10.73 0.10 -10.82
C ARG A 27 -11.20 0.42 -9.42
N ILE A 28 -10.26 0.86 -8.58
CA ILE A 28 -10.56 1.45 -7.27
C ILE A 28 -10.18 2.92 -7.27
N SER A 29 -11.01 3.74 -6.64
CA SER A 29 -10.66 5.14 -6.37
C SER A 29 -9.91 5.23 -5.05
N LEU A 30 -8.64 5.65 -5.10
CA LEU A 30 -7.87 5.95 -3.90
C LEU A 30 -8.46 7.19 -3.18
N PRO A 31 -8.89 7.08 -1.91
CA PRO A 31 -9.33 8.22 -1.10
C PRO A 31 -8.33 9.37 -1.09
N ALA A 32 -8.83 10.60 -0.97
CA ALA A 32 -8.00 11.80 -1.03
C ALA A 32 -6.94 11.83 0.08
N GLU A 33 -7.28 11.30 1.25
CA GLU A 33 -6.42 11.17 2.43
C GLU A 33 -5.21 10.29 2.15
N ILE A 34 -5.42 9.13 1.52
CA ILE A 34 -4.32 8.22 1.13
C ILE A 34 -3.41 8.91 0.11
N ARG A 35 -3.99 9.54 -0.92
CA ARG A 35 -3.21 10.27 -1.95
C ARG A 35 -2.37 11.39 -1.34
N ARG A 36 -2.95 12.20 -0.46
CA ARG A 36 -2.25 13.31 0.21
C ARG A 36 -1.11 12.80 1.12
N THR A 37 -1.40 11.77 1.92
CA THR A 37 -0.43 11.20 2.86
C THR A 37 0.77 10.59 2.16
N LEU A 38 0.53 9.89 1.04
CA LEU A 38 1.59 9.25 0.24
C LEU A 38 2.20 10.19 -0.82
N GLY A 39 1.72 11.44 -0.91
CA GLY A 39 2.16 12.41 -1.92
C GLY A 39 2.00 11.89 -3.34
N LEU A 40 0.87 11.22 -3.63
CA LEU A 40 0.59 10.64 -4.93
C LEU A 40 0.06 11.69 -5.91
N GLN A 41 0.65 11.73 -7.10
CA GLN A 41 0.22 12.65 -8.16
C GLN A 41 -0.40 11.93 -9.35
N LYS A 42 -1.21 12.66 -10.12
CA LYS A 42 -1.79 12.14 -11.36
C LYS A 42 -0.66 11.75 -12.33
N GLY A 43 -0.71 10.52 -12.83
CA GLY A 43 0.28 9.99 -13.75
C GLY A 43 1.47 9.30 -13.08
N GLU A 44 1.57 9.30 -11.75
CA GLU A 44 2.56 8.48 -11.06
C GLU A 44 2.24 6.98 -11.20
N THR A 45 3.31 6.19 -11.37
CA THR A 45 3.24 4.72 -11.39
C THR A 45 3.33 4.16 -9.98
N LEU A 46 2.51 3.13 -9.72
CA LEU A 46 2.55 2.36 -8.48
C LEU A 46 2.85 0.90 -8.80
N LEU A 47 3.61 0.27 -7.90
CA LEU A 47 3.79 -1.17 -7.92
C LEU A 47 2.57 -1.83 -7.27
N LEU A 48 1.95 -2.77 -7.97
CA LEU A 48 0.85 -3.60 -7.47
C LEU A 48 1.34 -5.03 -7.27
N CYS A 49 1.26 -5.53 -6.03
CA CYS A 49 1.66 -6.88 -5.67
C CYS A 49 0.45 -7.67 -5.16
N LEU A 50 0.27 -8.90 -5.67
CA LEU A 50 -0.68 -9.85 -5.12
C LEU A 50 -0.02 -10.63 -3.97
N ILE A 51 -0.63 -10.59 -2.79
CA ILE A 51 -0.23 -11.36 -1.62
C ILE A 51 -1.19 -12.55 -1.50
N THR A 52 -0.83 -13.67 -2.11
CA THR A 52 -1.69 -14.86 -2.21
C THR A 52 -2.01 -15.48 -0.85
N SER A 53 -1.09 -15.41 0.11
CA SER A 53 -1.28 -15.96 1.46
C SER A 53 -2.34 -15.22 2.28
N GLU A 54 -2.62 -13.96 1.95
CA GLU A 54 -3.54 -13.08 2.69
C GLU A 54 -4.77 -12.69 1.87
N ASN A 55 -4.89 -13.21 0.64
CA ASN A 55 -5.90 -12.79 -0.34
C ASN A 55 -6.00 -11.25 -0.43
N ALA A 56 -4.84 -10.59 -0.49
CA ALA A 56 -4.72 -9.14 -0.40
C ALA A 56 -3.90 -8.58 -1.56
N ILE A 57 -4.07 -7.30 -1.84
CA ILE A 57 -3.20 -6.54 -2.74
C ILE A 57 -2.43 -5.50 -1.94
N MET A 58 -1.15 -5.32 -2.29
CA MET A 58 -0.33 -4.22 -1.77
C MET A 58 -0.03 -3.26 -2.90
N LEU A 59 -0.26 -1.97 -2.63
CA LEU A 59 0.17 -0.86 -3.48
C LEU A 59 1.39 -0.21 -2.85
N LYS A 60 2.45 -0.02 -3.63
CA LYS A 60 3.69 0.62 -3.17
C LYS A 60 4.10 1.73 -4.13
N LYS A 61 4.50 2.88 -3.58
CA LYS A 61 5.11 3.98 -4.36
C LYS A 61 6.47 3.52 -4.89
N GLY A 62 6.66 3.63 -6.20
CA GLY A 62 7.89 3.23 -6.90
C GLY A 62 7.60 2.60 -8.25
N GLU A 63 8.66 2.34 -9.01
CA GLU A 63 8.57 1.70 -10.31
C GLU A 63 8.79 0.19 -10.18
N ALA A 64 8.12 -0.60 -11.01
CA ALA A 64 8.51 -1.98 -11.25
C ALA A 64 9.87 -1.96 -11.95
N LYS A 65 10.86 -2.62 -11.35
CA LYS A 65 12.20 -2.76 -11.93
C LYS A 65 12.22 -3.86 -12.98
#